data_AF-A0A1B2DV77-F1
#
_entry.id   AF-A0A1B2DV77-F1
#
_cell.length_a   1.000
_cell.length_b   1.000
_cell.length_c   1.000
_cell.angle_alpha   90.00
_cell.angle_beta   90.00
_cell.angle_gamma   90.00
#
_symmetry.space_group_name_H-M   'P 1'
#
loop_
_entity.id
_entity.type
_entity.pdbx_description
1 polymer ?
#
loop_
_entity_poly.entity_id
_entity_poly.type
_entity_poly.pdbx_seq_one_letter_code
_entity_poly.pdbx_strand_id
1 'polypeptide(L)'
;MELYFLGTNAGVPSLQRNVTSIALRLLEERRSLWLFDCGEGTQHQILKSPLKLSKLEKVFITHMHGDHVFGLPGLLSSRGAQGVTAPLAIYGPPGIKSFIETSLTISQSRVPYTMDIIEHTGGVIFEDKYFRVEAAGLDHRADSYGYRVVEKDLPGSLDPKRLEAYGLKPGPQYGKLKRGESVELGDGSWIHPADVLLAPKKGRVVTILGDTRPCPGVEVLAKDADVLVHEATFMEDLAELAHEYYHSTAKQAAEAAVRGGVKSLFLTHFSSRYKDVEHLQPLLQEAKEVFEHTRLAEDFGLYPVQRST
;
A
#
# COMPACT_ATOMS: atom_id res chain seq x y z
N MET A 1 2.60 5.65 -8.88
CA MET A 1 2.07 4.82 -7.78
C MET A 1 1.51 3.55 -8.38
N GLU A 2 2.06 2.41 -7.99
CA GLU A 2 1.68 1.11 -8.54
C GLU A 2 1.72 0.07 -7.42
N LEU A 3 0.78 -0.87 -7.42
CA LEU A 3 0.80 -2.06 -6.56
C LEU A 3 1.57 -3.18 -7.27
N TYR A 4 2.43 -3.87 -6.55
CA TYR A 4 3.16 -5.04 -7.02
C TYR A 4 3.03 -6.15 -5.98
N PHE A 5 2.39 -7.25 -6.33
CA PHE A 5 2.17 -8.36 -5.40
C PHE A 5 3.37 -9.30 -5.43
N LEU A 6 3.96 -9.58 -4.28
CA LEU A 6 5.11 -10.49 -4.14
C LEU A 6 4.68 -11.87 -3.64
N GLY A 7 3.55 -11.94 -2.94
CA GLY A 7 2.92 -13.18 -2.52
C GLY A 7 1.45 -12.96 -2.18
N THR A 8 0.60 -13.86 -2.65
CA THR A 8 -0.87 -13.75 -2.52
C THR A 8 -1.53 -14.97 -1.86
N ASN A 9 -0.75 -15.89 -1.27
CA ASN A 9 -1.26 -17.09 -0.60
C ASN A 9 -1.41 -16.91 0.91
N ALA A 10 -2.41 -17.55 1.49
CA ALA A 10 -2.67 -17.55 2.93
C ALA A 10 -1.93 -18.66 3.68
N GLY A 11 -1.40 -18.33 4.86
CA GLY A 11 -0.88 -19.25 5.88
C GLY A 11 0.45 -19.92 5.56
N VAL A 12 0.60 -20.50 4.37
CA VAL A 12 1.80 -21.24 3.94
C VAL A 12 2.09 -20.98 2.46
N PRO A 13 3.35 -21.09 2.00
CA PRO A 13 3.64 -20.97 0.57
C PRO A 13 3.12 -22.19 -0.20
N SER A 14 2.86 -22.00 -1.49
CA SER A 14 2.54 -23.06 -2.45
C SER A 14 3.54 -23.03 -3.61
N LEU A 15 3.43 -23.98 -4.54
CA LEU A 15 4.27 -23.96 -5.75
C LEU A 15 3.96 -22.76 -6.66
N GLN A 16 2.74 -22.23 -6.60
CA GLN A 16 2.23 -21.18 -7.48
C GLN A 16 2.29 -19.79 -6.84
N ARG A 17 2.11 -19.70 -5.53
CA ARG A 17 1.98 -18.43 -4.79
C ARG A 17 2.76 -18.47 -3.48
N ASN A 18 3.50 -17.40 -3.21
CA ASN A 18 4.17 -17.20 -1.93
C ASN A 18 3.20 -16.62 -0.89
N VAL A 19 3.60 -16.63 0.39
CA VAL A 19 2.89 -15.94 1.47
C VAL A 19 2.95 -14.41 1.34
N THR A 20 2.05 -13.73 2.06
CA THR A 20 1.72 -12.30 1.92
C THR A 20 2.93 -11.38 1.89
N SER A 21 3.04 -10.63 0.79
CA SER A 21 3.79 -9.38 0.74
C SER A 21 3.36 -8.55 -0.46
N ILE A 22 3.11 -7.26 -0.24
CA ILE A 22 2.64 -6.32 -1.25
C ILE A 22 3.57 -5.11 -1.28
N ALA A 23 4.04 -4.76 -2.46
CA ALA A 23 4.90 -3.62 -2.69
C ALA A 23 4.11 -2.45 -3.29
N LEU A 24 4.11 -1.30 -2.63
CA LEU A 24 3.65 -0.04 -3.19
C LEU A 24 4.84 0.73 -3.78
N ARG A 25 4.91 0.79 -5.10
CA ARG A 25 5.95 1.49 -5.85
C ARG A 25 5.60 2.98 -5.96
N LEU A 26 6.47 3.81 -5.40
CA LEU A 26 6.34 5.28 -5.36
C LEU A 26 7.51 5.93 -6.12
N LEU A 27 7.88 5.38 -7.27
CA LEU A 27 9.10 5.76 -7.99
C LEU A 27 9.05 7.20 -8.53
N GLU A 28 7.90 7.64 -9.01
CA GLU A 28 7.71 9.01 -9.52
C GLU A 28 7.48 10.00 -8.38
N GLU A 29 6.80 9.56 -7.33
CA GLU A 29 6.37 10.40 -6.21
C GLU A 29 7.50 10.67 -5.22
N ARG A 30 8.29 9.64 -4.89
CA ARG A 30 9.33 9.69 -3.83
C ARG A 30 10.61 8.93 -4.16
N ARG A 31 10.67 8.27 -5.33
CA ARG A 31 11.79 7.39 -5.74
C ARG A 31 12.02 6.23 -4.76
N SER A 32 10.96 5.72 -4.14
CA SER A 32 11.02 4.69 -3.11
C SER A 32 10.00 3.55 -3.32
N LEU A 33 10.12 2.55 -2.46
CA LEU A 33 9.28 1.37 -2.35
C LEU A 33 8.81 1.26 -0.89
N TRP A 34 7.52 1.08 -0.69
CA TRP A 34 6.94 0.69 0.60
C TRP A 34 6.45 -0.75 0.51
N LEU A 35 6.63 -1.50 1.58
CA LEU A 35 6.23 -2.90 1.68
C LEU A 35 5.12 -3.05 2.71
N PHE A 36 4.10 -3.82 2.40
CA PHE A 36 3.00 -4.18 3.29
C PHE A 36 3.04 -5.68 3.47
N ASP A 37 3.31 -6.10 4.70
CA ASP A 37 3.71 -7.44 5.10
C ASP A 37 4.97 -7.96 4.41
N CYS A 38 5.63 -8.89 5.07
CA CYS A 38 6.90 -9.46 4.67
C CYS A 38 6.97 -10.92 5.13
N GLY A 39 6.06 -11.74 4.60
CA GLY A 39 6.06 -13.18 4.79
C GLY A 39 7.37 -13.85 4.38
N GLU A 40 7.58 -15.08 4.84
CA GLU A 40 8.75 -15.87 4.45
C GLU A 40 8.90 -15.91 2.92
N GLY A 41 10.13 -15.86 2.43
CA GLY A 41 10.39 -15.86 0.99
C GLY A 41 10.26 -14.49 0.30
N THR A 42 9.75 -13.44 0.95
CA THR A 42 9.58 -12.11 0.34
C THR A 42 10.85 -11.58 -0.34
N GLN A 43 12.02 -11.70 0.31
CA GLN A 43 13.29 -11.30 -0.31
C GLN A 43 13.63 -12.10 -1.58
N HIS A 44 13.25 -13.37 -1.66
CA HIS A 44 13.43 -14.21 -2.85
C HIS A 44 12.48 -13.79 -3.96
N GLN A 45 11.26 -13.40 -3.63
CA GLN A 45 10.31 -12.83 -4.58
C GLN A 45 10.83 -11.49 -5.12
N ILE A 46 11.43 -10.65 -4.26
CA ILE A 46 12.09 -9.42 -4.69
C ILE A 46 13.22 -9.71 -5.70
N LEU A 47 14.04 -10.73 -5.48
CA LEU A 47 15.11 -11.13 -6.43
C LEU A 47 14.60 -11.51 -7.82
N LYS A 48 13.37 -12.04 -7.91
CA LYS A 48 12.71 -12.42 -9.17
C LYS A 48 11.94 -11.27 -9.81
N SER A 49 11.89 -10.12 -9.15
CA SER A 49 11.06 -8.97 -9.52
C SER A 49 11.92 -7.80 -10.03
N PRO A 50 11.32 -6.75 -10.62
CA PRO A 50 12.04 -5.51 -10.93
C PRO A 50 12.32 -4.63 -9.70
N LEU A 51 11.86 -5.03 -8.51
CA LEU A 51 12.03 -4.26 -7.28
C LEU A 51 13.47 -4.35 -6.75
N LYS A 52 13.90 -3.33 -6.02
CA LYS A 52 15.25 -3.26 -5.44
C LYS A 52 15.18 -2.89 -3.96
N LEU A 53 15.87 -3.65 -3.10
CA LEU A 53 15.94 -3.38 -1.66
C LEU A 53 16.57 -2.01 -1.34
N SER A 54 17.42 -1.49 -2.23
CA SER A 54 17.97 -0.13 -2.13
C SER A 54 16.92 0.98 -2.26
N LYS A 55 15.71 0.65 -2.73
CA LYS A 55 14.57 1.58 -2.79
C LYS A 55 13.60 1.41 -1.62
N LEU A 56 13.77 0.37 -0.79
CA LEU A 56 12.91 0.12 0.35
C LEU A 56 13.12 1.21 1.42
N GLU A 57 12.06 1.99 1.64
CA GLU A 57 12.01 3.12 2.57
C GLU A 57 11.18 2.78 3.82
N LYS A 58 10.08 2.03 3.64
CA LYS A 58 9.14 1.71 4.72
C LYS A 58 8.61 0.28 4.60
N VAL A 59 8.40 -0.36 5.75
CA VAL A 59 7.66 -1.62 5.87
C VAL A 59 6.51 -1.41 6.85
N PHE A 60 5.32 -1.90 6.51
CA PHE A 60 4.12 -1.88 7.33
C PHE A 60 3.66 -3.31 7.56
N ILE A 61 3.49 -3.72 8.82
CA ILE A 61 3.14 -5.09 9.20
C ILE A 61 1.73 -5.09 9.79
N THR A 62 0.81 -5.78 9.12
CA THR A 62 -0.60 -5.80 9.50
C THR A 62 -0.80 -6.51 10.83
N HIS A 63 -0.17 -7.67 11.02
CA HIS A 63 -0.23 -8.47 12.25
C HIS A 63 0.97 -9.41 12.37
N MET A 64 1.11 -10.10 13.52
CA MET A 64 2.31 -10.88 13.87
C MET A 64 2.31 -12.35 13.41
N HIS A 65 1.38 -12.80 12.56
CA HIS A 65 1.44 -14.17 12.04
C HIS A 65 2.65 -14.39 11.13
N GLY A 66 3.17 -15.61 11.13
CA GLY A 66 4.46 -15.95 10.53
C GLY A 66 4.52 -15.71 9.02
N ASP A 67 3.43 -15.98 8.33
CA ASP A 67 3.24 -15.74 6.90
C ASP A 67 3.17 -14.25 6.52
N HIS A 68 3.21 -13.34 7.51
CA HIS A 68 3.31 -11.89 7.31
C HIS A 68 4.63 -11.31 7.84
N VAL A 69 5.38 -12.00 8.70
CA VAL A 69 6.59 -11.42 9.34
C VAL A 69 7.88 -12.22 9.21
N PHE A 70 7.84 -13.52 8.94
CA PHE A 70 9.04 -14.37 8.97
C PHE A 70 10.07 -14.04 7.88
N GLY A 71 9.70 -13.29 6.85
CA GLY A 71 10.64 -12.79 5.85
C GLY A 71 11.50 -11.61 6.32
N LEU A 72 11.10 -10.90 7.38
CA LEU A 72 11.76 -9.67 7.82
C LEU A 72 13.24 -9.86 8.17
N PRO A 73 13.65 -10.81 9.04
CA PRO A 73 15.05 -10.89 9.46
C PRO A 73 16.01 -11.12 8.28
N GLY A 74 15.60 -11.99 7.34
CA GLY A 74 16.35 -12.27 6.13
C GLY A 74 16.40 -11.06 5.19
N LEU A 75 15.26 -10.40 4.96
CA LEU A 75 15.18 -9.22 4.10
C LEU A 75 16.07 -8.07 4.64
N LEU A 76 16.04 -7.81 5.94
CA LEU A 76 16.84 -6.78 6.59
C LEU A 76 18.35 -7.05 6.44
N SER A 77 18.74 -8.30 6.69
CA SER A 77 20.14 -8.75 6.55
C SER A 77 20.61 -8.63 5.09
N SER A 78 19.80 -9.07 4.13
CA SER A 78 20.12 -8.99 2.70
C SER A 78 20.23 -7.55 2.20
N ARG A 79 19.35 -6.65 2.65
CA ARG A 79 19.44 -5.21 2.36
C ARG A 79 20.78 -4.65 2.84
N GLY A 80 21.22 -5.03 4.03
CA GLY A 80 22.51 -4.61 4.60
C GLY A 80 23.71 -5.19 3.85
N ALA A 81 23.66 -6.48 3.51
CA ALA A 81 24.71 -7.17 2.75
C ALA A 81 24.91 -6.58 1.34
N GLN A 82 23.86 -5.98 0.76
CA GLN A 82 23.94 -5.22 -0.51
C GLN A 82 24.58 -3.82 -0.35
N GLY A 83 25.05 -3.46 0.85
CA GLY A 83 25.70 -2.17 1.12
C GLY A 83 24.73 -1.00 1.23
N VAL A 84 23.43 -1.24 1.36
CA VAL A 84 22.44 -0.17 1.52
C VAL A 84 22.55 0.43 2.91
N THR A 85 22.85 1.73 3.01
CA THR A 85 23.01 2.46 4.28
C THR A 85 21.85 3.40 4.59
N ALA A 86 20.93 3.60 3.63
CA ALA A 86 19.77 4.47 3.81
C ALA A 86 18.89 3.97 4.96
N PRO A 87 18.32 4.86 5.79
CA PRO A 87 17.42 4.48 6.88
C PRO A 87 16.21 3.67 6.40
N LEU A 88 15.64 2.87 7.30
CA LEU A 88 14.42 2.11 7.08
C LEU A 88 13.46 2.33 8.25
N ALA A 89 12.20 2.68 7.95
CA ALA A 89 11.16 2.73 8.97
C ALA A 89 10.28 1.47 8.89
N ILE A 90 9.95 0.88 10.04
CA ILE A 90 9.13 -0.32 10.15
C ILE A 90 7.98 -0.01 11.10
N TYR A 91 6.76 -0.15 10.62
CA TYR A 91 5.53 0.09 11.37
C TYR A 91 4.83 -1.25 11.59
N GLY A 92 4.36 -1.52 12.79
CA GLY A 92 3.63 -2.76 13.07
C GLY A 92 2.98 -2.78 14.44
N PRO A 93 2.28 -3.88 14.77
CA PRO A 93 1.71 -4.10 16.09
C PRO A 93 2.80 -4.23 17.18
N PRO A 94 2.44 -4.06 18.46
CA PRO A 94 3.31 -4.40 19.58
C PRO A 94 3.91 -5.82 19.45
N GLY A 95 5.21 -5.95 19.64
CA GLY A 95 5.97 -7.19 19.49
C GLY A 95 6.87 -7.22 18.25
N ILE A 96 6.61 -6.39 17.22
CA ILE A 96 7.44 -6.35 16.01
C ILE A 96 8.88 -5.94 16.31
N LYS A 97 9.10 -5.04 17.28
CA LYS A 97 10.44 -4.64 17.69
C LYS A 97 11.20 -5.79 18.32
N SER A 98 10.57 -6.48 19.28
CA SER A 98 11.16 -7.64 19.93
C SER A 98 11.50 -8.75 18.94
N PHE A 99 10.61 -9.00 17.96
CA PHE A 99 10.83 -10.01 16.93
C PHE A 99 12.07 -9.70 16.07
N ILE A 100 12.20 -8.46 15.60
CA ILE A 100 13.33 -8.03 14.78
C ILE A 100 14.64 -8.04 15.60
N GLU A 101 14.64 -7.39 16.76
CA GLU A 101 15.84 -7.26 17.60
C GLU A 101 16.35 -8.62 18.07
N THR A 102 15.46 -9.52 18.50
CA THR A 102 15.82 -10.88 18.93
C THR A 102 16.43 -11.66 17.77
N SER A 103 15.78 -11.63 16.60
CA SER A 103 16.23 -12.37 15.42
C SER A 103 17.63 -11.94 15.00
N LEU A 104 17.87 -10.63 14.88
CA LEU A 104 19.18 -10.09 14.48
C LEU A 104 20.26 -10.31 15.55
N THR A 105 19.90 -10.22 16.83
CA THR A 105 20.85 -10.42 17.94
C THR A 105 21.33 -11.87 18.00
N ILE A 106 20.41 -12.84 17.97
CA ILE A 106 20.75 -14.27 18.07
C ILE A 106 21.51 -14.75 16.82
N SER A 107 21.15 -14.25 15.63
CA SER A 107 21.89 -14.56 14.40
C SER A 107 23.22 -13.81 14.26
N GLN A 108 23.55 -12.91 15.20
CA GLN A 108 24.71 -12.01 15.14
C GLN A 108 24.74 -11.15 13.87
N SER A 109 23.56 -10.87 13.31
CA SER A 109 23.42 -10.06 12.10
C SER A 109 23.58 -8.59 12.44
N ARG A 110 24.44 -7.89 11.66
CA ARG A 110 24.65 -6.45 11.76
C ARG A 110 24.19 -5.79 10.47
N VAL A 111 23.36 -4.76 10.59
CA VAL A 111 22.89 -3.96 9.45
C VAL A 111 23.61 -2.60 9.43
N PRO A 112 24.07 -2.10 8.27
CA PRO A 112 24.83 -0.86 8.16
C PRO A 112 23.95 0.40 8.06
N TYR A 113 22.70 0.34 8.52
CA TYR A 113 21.72 1.41 8.43
C TYR A 113 20.89 1.49 9.71
N THR A 114 20.29 2.65 9.95
CA THR A 114 19.38 2.85 11.08
C THR A 114 18.00 2.28 10.75
N MET A 115 17.41 1.63 11.76
CA MET A 115 16.02 1.18 11.72
C MET A 115 15.23 1.99 12.74
N ASP A 116 14.17 2.64 12.26
CA ASP A 116 13.15 3.21 13.13
C ASP A 116 12.01 2.19 13.20
N ILE A 117 11.78 1.60 14.38
CA ILE A 117 10.76 0.57 14.58
C ILE A 117 9.65 1.17 15.44
N ILE A 118 8.48 1.36 14.83
CA ILE A 118 7.33 2.04 15.39
C ILE A 118 6.22 1.02 15.65
N GLU A 119 6.00 0.72 16.93
CA GLU A 119 4.84 -0.04 17.38
C GLU A 119 3.63 0.89 17.53
N HIS A 120 2.50 0.53 16.92
CA HIS A 120 1.29 1.36 16.93
C HIS A 120 0.03 0.56 17.26
N THR A 121 -1.01 1.28 17.67
CA THR A 121 -2.35 0.73 17.92
C THR A 121 -3.44 1.39 17.07
N GLY A 122 -3.04 2.02 15.95
CA GLY A 122 -3.93 2.71 15.02
C GLY A 122 -3.72 4.23 15.01
N GLY A 123 -4.58 4.94 14.27
CA GLY A 123 -4.50 6.39 14.08
C GLY A 123 -3.56 6.79 12.94
N VAL A 124 -3.07 8.03 12.96
CA VAL A 124 -2.08 8.50 11.98
C VAL A 124 -0.69 8.01 12.40
N ILE A 125 -0.11 7.11 11.61
CA ILE A 125 1.19 6.50 11.94
C ILE A 125 2.35 7.14 11.17
N PHE A 126 2.05 7.81 10.06
CA PHE A 126 3.03 8.55 9.28
C PHE A 126 2.37 9.71 8.55
N GLU A 127 3.02 10.87 8.55
CA GLU A 127 2.60 11.99 7.73
C GLU A 127 3.80 12.85 7.34
N ASP A 128 3.83 13.25 6.07
CA ASP A 128 4.75 14.27 5.58
C ASP A 128 4.11 15.15 4.50
N LYS A 129 4.90 15.90 3.74
CA LYS A 129 4.39 16.83 2.73
C LYS A 129 3.71 16.16 1.53
N TYR A 130 3.91 14.86 1.31
CA TYR A 130 3.37 14.14 0.16
C TYR A 130 2.34 13.08 0.55
N PHE A 131 2.49 12.43 1.70
CA PHE A 131 1.64 11.31 2.10
C PHE A 131 1.21 11.39 3.55
N ARG A 132 0.06 10.79 3.84
CA ARG A 132 -0.44 10.46 5.17
C ARG A 132 -0.82 8.98 5.18
N VAL A 133 -0.42 8.24 6.21
CA VAL A 133 -0.79 6.85 6.41
C VAL A 133 -1.55 6.73 7.72
N GLU A 134 -2.76 6.20 7.61
CA GLU A 134 -3.66 5.92 8.72
C GLU A 134 -3.76 4.41 8.91
N ALA A 135 -3.85 3.98 10.17
CA ALA A 135 -4.08 2.59 10.55
C ALA A 135 -5.34 2.49 11.40
N ALA A 136 -6.10 1.40 11.23
CA ALA A 136 -7.24 1.09 12.10
C ALA A 136 -7.21 -0.41 12.44
N GLY A 137 -7.68 -0.74 13.65
CA GLY A 137 -7.79 -2.11 14.11
C GLY A 137 -8.80 -2.90 13.28
N LEU A 138 -8.48 -4.17 13.04
CA LEU A 138 -9.28 -5.14 12.32
C LEU A 138 -9.74 -6.26 13.26
N ASP A 139 -10.75 -7.03 12.85
CA ASP A 139 -11.22 -8.22 13.60
C ASP A 139 -10.45 -9.45 13.13
N HIS A 140 -9.40 -9.81 13.88
CA HIS A 140 -8.58 -10.99 13.65
C HIS A 140 -8.18 -11.66 14.98
N ARG A 141 -7.66 -12.88 14.93
CA ARG A 141 -7.28 -13.65 16.13
C ARG A 141 -6.20 -12.96 16.98
N ALA A 142 -5.31 -12.22 16.32
CA ALA A 142 -4.28 -11.38 16.93
C ALA A 142 -4.56 -9.90 16.62
N ASP A 143 -3.84 -8.99 17.29
CA ASP A 143 -3.85 -7.58 16.91
C ASP A 143 -3.53 -7.44 15.42
N SER A 144 -4.51 -6.99 14.65
CA SER A 144 -4.43 -6.82 13.20
C SER A 144 -4.86 -5.41 12.81
N TYR A 145 -4.19 -4.87 11.80
CA TYR A 145 -4.40 -3.51 11.32
C TYR A 145 -4.49 -3.48 9.81
N GLY A 146 -5.35 -2.61 9.31
CA GLY A 146 -5.34 -2.19 7.91
C GLY A 146 -4.68 -0.83 7.77
N TYR A 147 -4.15 -0.54 6.58
CA TYR A 147 -3.43 0.69 6.27
C TYR A 147 -4.11 1.44 5.12
N ARG A 148 -4.41 2.71 5.36
CA ARG A 148 -4.89 3.65 4.35
C ARG A 148 -3.78 4.63 4.00
N VAL A 149 -3.26 4.52 2.78
CA VAL A 149 -2.22 5.40 2.23
C VAL A 149 -2.89 6.50 1.42
N VAL A 150 -2.82 7.73 1.92
CA VAL A 150 -3.38 8.92 1.28
C VAL A 150 -2.25 9.75 0.69
N GLU A 151 -2.21 9.86 -0.63
CA GLU A 151 -1.42 10.87 -1.31
C GLU A 151 -2.09 12.23 -1.11
N LYS A 152 -1.32 13.27 -0.76
CA LYS A 152 -1.85 14.62 -0.63
C LYS A 152 -2.20 15.20 -2.01
N ASP A 153 -3.20 16.07 -2.03
CA ASP A 153 -3.61 16.77 -3.25
C ASP A 153 -2.42 17.54 -3.86
N LEU A 154 -2.30 17.45 -5.19
CA LEU A 154 -1.30 18.22 -5.91
C LEU A 154 -1.90 19.55 -6.36
N PRO A 155 -1.09 20.63 -6.42
CA PRO A 155 -1.48 21.85 -7.10
C PRO A 155 -1.97 21.56 -8.52
N GLY A 156 -2.93 22.35 -8.98
CA GLY A 156 -3.40 22.28 -10.35
C GLY A 156 -2.27 22.47 -11.35
N SER A 157 -2.49 22.00 -12.59
CA SER A 157 -1.59 22.38 -13.68
C SER A 157 -1.69 23.88 -13.94
N LEU A 158 -0.60 24.49 -14.40
CA LEU A 158 -0.67 25.85 -14.93
C LEU A 158 -1.49 25.85 -16.22
N ASP A 159 -2.39 26.81 -16.36
CA ASP A 159 -3.18 27.06 -17.57
C ASP A 159 -2.35 27.89 -18.56
N PRO A 160 -1.89 27.31 -19.68
CA PRO A 160 -1.06 28.01 -20.64
C PRO A 160 -1.74 29.26 -21.23
N LYS A 161 -3.07 29.22 -21.41
CA LYS A 161 -3.82 30.33 -21.99
C LYS A 161 -3.86 31.53 -21.06
N ARG A 162 -4.03 31.28 -19.75
CA ARG A 162 -4.01 32.34 -18.75
C ARG A 162 -2.62 32.93 -18.58
N LEU A 163 -1.58 32.10 -18.57
CA LEU A 163 -0.19 32.55 -18.51
C LEU A 163 0.19 33.44 -19.71
N GLU A 164 -0.25 33.06 -20.91
CA GLU A 164 -0.05 33.84 -22.13
C GLU A 164 -0.79 35.19 -22.07
N ALA A 165 -2.00 35.23 -21.52
CA ALA A 165 -2.75 36.47 -21.32
C ALA A 165 -2.04 37.46 -20.40
N TYR A 166 -1.25 36.98 -19.44
CA TYR A 166 -0.37 37.81 -18.60
C TYR A 166 1.03 38.05 -19.21
N GLY A 167 1.29 37.59 -20.44
CA GLY A 167 2.59 37.74 -21.10
C GLY A 167 3.73 36.96 -20.43
N LEU A 168 3.43 36.04 -19.53
CA LEU A 168 4.44 35.30 -18.77
C LEU A 168 5.04 34.19 -19.66
N LYS A 169 6.35 34.26 -19.89
CA LYS A 169 7.09 33.23 -20.65
C LYS A 169 7.49 32.06 -19.75
N PRO A 170 7.66 30.84 -20.31
CA PRO A 170 8.17 29.70 -19.56
C PRO A 170 9.50 30.03 -18.85
N GLY A 171 9.54 29.81 -17.54
CA GLY A 171 10.72 30.15 -16.73
C GLY A 171 10.53 29.88 -15.23
N PRO A 172 11.49 30.31 -14.39
CA PRO A 172 11.48 30.05 -12.94
C PRO A 172 10.21 30.53 -12.21
N GLN A 173 9.55 31.57 -12.73
CA GLN A 173 8.31 32.12 -12.20
C GLN A 173 7.14 31.11 -12.22
N TYR A 174 7.11 30.18 -13.19
CA TYR A 174 6.10 29.10 -13.22
C TYR A 174 6.22 28.19 -11.99
N GLY A 175 7.45 27.92 -11.55
CA GLY A 175 7.71 27.12 -10.36
C GLY A 175 7.21 27.81 -9.09
N LYS A 176 7.39 29.14 -8.99
CA LYS A 176 6.87 29.95 -7.88
C LYS A 176 5.34 29.86 -7.80
N LEU A 177 4.65 30.10 -8.92
CA LEU A 177 3.20 30.03 -9.01
C LEU A 177 2.67 28.63 -8.63
N LYS A 178 3.33 27.56 -9.10
CA LYS A 178 2.98 26.18 -8.71
C LYS A 178 3.19 25.86 -7.22
N ARG A 179 4.08 26.59 -6.53
CA ARG A 179 4.30 26.45 -5.09
C ARG A 179 3.37 27.35 -4.26
N GLY A 180 2.44 28.04 -4.89
CA GLY A 180 1.54 28.97 -4.20
C GLY A 180 2.14 30.35 -3.97
N GLU A 181 3.31 30.66 -4.55
CA GLU A 181 3.94 31.98 -4.43
C GLU A 181 3.44 32.91 -5.54
N SER A 182 3.06 34.13 -5.17
CA SER A 182 2.71 35.17 -6.16
C SER A 182 3.96 35.74 -6.83
N VAL A 183 3.82 36.19 -8.07
CA VAL A 183 4.93 36.69 -8.88
C VAL A 183 4.63 38.10 -9.37
N GLU A 184 5.58 39.01 -9.17
CA GLU A 184 5.54 40.35 -9.75
C GLU A 184 6.03 40.34 -11.21
N LEU A 185 5.34 41.08 -12.06
CA LEU A 185 5.66 41.32 -13.46
C LEU A 185 6.54 42.56 -13.62
N GLY A 186 7.19 42.68 -14.78
CA GLY A 186 8.08 43.82 -15.07
C GLY A 186 7.40 45.19 -15.10
N ASP A 187 6.07 45.23 -15.12
CA ASP A 187 5.25 46.45 -15.06
C ASP A 187 4.75 46.78 -13.63
N GLY A 188 5.15 45.99 -12.62
CA GLY A 188 4.74 46.15 -11.22
C GLY A 188 3.40 45.50 -10.87
N SER A 189 2.72 44.87 -11.83
CA SER A 189 1.51 44.07 -11.55
C SER A 189 1.85 42.70 -10.98
N TRP A 190 0.90 42.06 -10.31
CA TRP A 190 1.09 40.76 -9.65
C TRP A 190 0.22 39.68 -10.27
N ILE A 191 0.78 38.48 -10.42
CA ILE A 191 0.05 37.25 -10.74
C ILE A 191 -0.01 36.39 -9.48
N HIS A 192 -1.22 35.97 -9.10
CA HIS A 192 -1.44 35.03 -8.03
C HIS A 192 -1.64 33.61 -8.58
N PRO A 193 -1.32 32.56 -7.80
CA PRO A 193 -1.54 31.17 -8.22
C PRO A 193 -2.99 30.89 -8.67
N ALA A 194 -3.98 31.47 -8.00
CA ALA A 194 -5.39 31.29 -8.34
C ALA A 194 -5.77 31.81 -9.74
N ASP A 195 -5.01 32.79 -10.26
CA ASP A 195 -5.25 33.37 -11.56
C ASP A 195 -4.88 32.38 -12.67
N VAL A 196 -3.86 31.54 -12.45
CA VAL A 196 -3.22 30.73 -13.51
C VAL A 196 -3.26 29.22 -13.26
N LEU A 197 -3.61 28.74 -12.06
CA LEU A 197 -3.72 27.31 -11.78
C LEU A 197 -5.12 26.80 -12.09
N LEU A 198 -5.18 25.61 -12.71
CA LEU A 198 -6.39 24.82 -12.80
C LEU A 198 -6.77 24.22 -11.44
N ALA A 199 -7.90 23.52 -11.37
CA ALA A 199 -8.32 22.83 -10.16
C ALA A 199 -7.22 21.88 -9.63
N PRO A 200 -7.05 21.77 -8.29
CA PRO A 200 -6.12 20.82 -7.69
C PRO A 200 -6.39 19.39 -8.15
N LYS A 201 -5.33 18.61 -8.31
CA LYS A 201 -5.46 17.19 -8.64
C LYS A 201 -5.58 16.39 -7.36
N LYS A 202 -6.72 15.73 -7.18
CA LYS A 202 -6.95 14.87 -6.02
C LYS A 202 -5.88 13.79 -5.92
N GLY A 203 -5.33 13.64 -4.71
CA GLY A 203 -4.38 12.59 -4.40
C GLY A 203 -5.03 11.22 -4.45
N ARG A 204 -4.25 10.21 -4.80
CA ARG A 204 -4.70 8.81 -4.78
C ARG A 204 -4.80 8.28 -3.36
N VAL A 205 -5.75 7.38 -3.14
CA VAL A 205 -5.95 6.65 -1.90
C VAL A 205 -5.87 5.16 -2.17
N VAL A 206 -4.93 4.48 -1.50
CA VAL A 206 -4.79 3.03 -1.55
C VAL A 206 -4.97 2.48 -0.14
N THR A 207 -5.90 1.54 0.00
CA THR A 207 -6.17 0.85 1.26
C THR A 207 -5.72 -0.60 1.14
N ILE A 208 -4.87 -1.04 2.05
CA ILE A 208 -4.36 -2.41 2.12
C ILE A 208 -4.71 -2.95 3.50
N LEU A 209 -5.58 -3.96 3.54
CA LEU A 209 -6.02 -4.58 4.77
C LEU A 209 -5.15 -5.81 5.08
N GLY A 210 -4.94 -6.06 6.38
CA GLY A 210 -4.50 -7.36 6.85
C GLY A 210 -5.65 -8.35 6.90
N ASP A 211 -5.33 -9.52 7.44
CA ASP A 211 -6.30 -10.59 7.69
C ASP A 211 -7.40 -10.11 8.62
N THR A 212 -8.64 -10.37 8.24
CA THR A 212 -9.80 -9.89 8.98
C THR A 212 -11.11 -10.53 8.56
N ARG A 213 -12.05 -10.58 9.50
CA ARG A 213 -13.51 -10.65 9.26
C ARG A 213 -14.08 -9.29 8.84
N PRO A 214 -15.32 -9.23 8.34
CA PRO A 214 -16.06 -7.98 8.23
C PRO A 214 -16.09 -7.23 9.58
N CYS A 215 -15.56 -6.01 9.61
CA CYS A 215 -15.53 -5.19 10.82
C CYS A 215 -15.53 -3.68 10.51
N PRO A 216 -15.84 -2.80 11.48
CA PRO A 216 -15.89 -1.35 11.25
C PRO A 216 -14.58 -0.72 10.77
N GLY A 217 -13.43 -1.30 11.16
CA GLY A 217 -12.12 -0.82 10.71
C GLY A 217 -11.97 -0.86 9.19
N VAL A 218 -12.53 -1.89 8.55
CA VAL A 218 -12.58 -2.02 7.08
C VAL A 218 -13.31 -0.83 6.46
N GLU A 219 -14.47 -0.46 6.99
CA GLU A 219 -15.31 0.60 6.43
C GLU A 219 -14.64 1.97 6.53
N VAL A 220 -14.03 2.27 7.69
CA VAL A 220 -13.30 3.52 7.92
C VAL A 220 -12.12 3.65 6.95
N LEU A 221 -11.34 2.57 6.80
CA LEU A 221 -10.15 2.58 5.96
C LEU A 221 -10.48 2.56 4.47
N ALA A 222 -11.53 1.87 4.05
CA ALA A 222 -11.91 1.72 2.65
C ALA A 222 -12.59 2.98 2.06
N LYS A 223 -13.18 3.83 2.89
CA LYS A 223 -14.00 4.96 2.45
C LYS A 223 -13.38 5.79 1.31
N ASP A 224 -14.06 5.87 0.18
CA ASP A 224 -13.72 6.60 -1.04
C ASP A 224 -12.30 6.28 -1.59
N ALA A 225 -11.76 5.08 -1.31
CA ALA A 225 -10.44 4.69 -1.80
C ALA A 225 -10.44 4.44 -3.32
N ASP A 226 -9.35 4.80 -4.00
CA ASP A 226 -9.17 4.42 -5.41
C ASP A 226 -8.99 2.90 -5.53
N VAL A 227 -8.26 2.31 -4.60
CA VAL A 227 -7.98 0.88 -4.55
C VAL A 227 -8.16 0.35 -3.14
N LEU A 228 -8.90 -0.74 -3.03
CA LEU A 228 -8.94 -1.60 -1.85
C LEU A 228 -8.26 -2.93 -2.15
N VAL A 229 -7.26 -3.30 -1.35
CA VAL A 229 -6.69 -4.65 -1.32
C VAL A 229 -7.24 -5.34 -0.08
N HIS A 230 -7.99 -6.42 -0.29
CA HIS A 230 -8.71 -7.15 0.75
C HIS A 230 -8.41 -8.64 0.67
N GLU A 231 -8.28 -9.31 1.81
CA GLU A 231 -8.21 -10.77 1.81
C GLU A 231 -9.53 -11.41 1.31
N ALA A 232 -9.41 -12.54 0.62
CA ALA A 232 -10.52 -13.38 0.22
C ALA A 232 -10.11 -14.83 0.38
N THR A 233 -9.88 -15.22 1.64
CA THR A 233 -9.34 -16.53 1.98
C THR A 233 -10.27 -17.65 1.51
N PHE A 234 -11.59 -17.39 1.47
CA PHE A 234 -12.61 -18.37 1.11
C PHE A 234 -13.69 -17.81 0.17
N MET A 235 -14.48 -18.71 -0.41
CA MET A 235 -15.75 -18.40 -1.09
C MET A 235 -16.89 -18.31 -0.07
N GLU A 236 -18.05 -17.81 -0.49
CA GLU A 236 -19.24 -17.63 0.35
C GLU A 236 -19.79 -18.95 0.90
N ASP A 237 -19.66 -20.06 0.16
CA ASP A 237 -20.07 -21.40 0.61
C ASP A 237 -19.32 -21.87 1.87
N LEU A 238 -18.21 -21.22 2.20
CA LEU A 238 -17.37 -21.46 3.37
C LEU A 238 -17.40 -20.28 4.35
N ALA A 239 -18.44 -19.43 4.33
CA ALA A 239 -18.55 -18.26 5.19
C ALA A 239 -18.45 -18.58 6.69
N GLU A 240 -19.01 -19.71 7.15
CA GLU A 240 -18.88 -20.15 8.55
C GLU A 240 -17.41 -20.45 8.90
N LEU A 241 -16.70 -21.13 8.01
CA LEU A 241 -15.28 -21.44 8.18
C LEU A 241 -14.42 -20.18 8.17
N ALA A 242 -14.70 -19.26 7.23
CA ALA A 242 -14.06 -17.95 7.16
C ALA A 242 -14.22 -17.21 8.48
N HIS A 243 -15.45 -17.17 8.99
CA HIS A 243 -15.74 -16.58 10.28
C HIS A 243 -14.94 -17.27 11.38
N GLU A 244 -15.02 -18.59 11.58
CA GLU A 244 -14.29 -19.28 12.65
C GLU A 244 -12.78 -19.00 12.66
N TYR A 245 -12.14 -18.92 11.49
CA TYR A 245 -10.71 -18.62 11.36
C TYR A 245 -10.35 -17.14 11.31
N TYR A 246 -11.33 -16.25 11.52
CA TYR A 246 -11.15 -14.80 11.49
C TYR A 246 -10.71 -14.22 10.13
N HIS A 247 -11.30 -14.76 9.06
CA HIS A 247 -11.08 -14.37 7.67
C HIS A 247 -12.37 -13.90 6.99
N SER A 248 -12.23 -13.45 5.74
CA SER A 248 -13.32 -12.98 4.90
C SER A 248 -13.53 -13.86 3.67
N THR A 249 -14.76 -13.84 3.16
CA THR A 249 -15.11 -14.41 1.85
C THR A 249 -14.89 -13.40 0.72
N ALA A 250 -14.79 -13.87 -0.52
CA ALA A 250 -14.72 -12.99 -1.70
C ALA A 250 -15.95 -12.09 -1.82
N LYS A 251 -17.15 -12.62 -1.55
CA LYS A 251 -18.38 -11.83 -1.46
C LYS A 251 -18.30 -10.74 -0.38
N GLN A 252 -17.84 -11.07 0.82
CA GLN A 252 -17.70 -10.09 1.92
C GLN A 252 -16.72 -8.96 1.58
N ALA A 253 -15.60 -9.29 0.92
CA ALA A 253 -14.65 -8.30 0.41
C ALA A 253 -15.30 -7.37 -0.64
N ALA A 254 -16.10 -7.92 -1.54
CA ALA A 254 -16.86 -7.15 -2.53
C ALA A 254 -17.93 -6.24 -1.91
N GLU A 255 -18.66 -6.73 -0.91
CA GLU A 255 -19.62 -5.90 -0.18
C GLU A 255 -18.93 -4.75 0.58
N ALA A 256 -17.75 -5.00 1.16
CA ALA A 256 -16.93 -3.95 1.78
C ALA A 256 -16.48 -2.90 0.76
N ALA A 257 -16.12 -3.31 -0.46
CA ALA A 257 -15.81 -2.41 -1.56
C ALA A 257 -17.00 -1.51 -1.93
N VAL A 258 -18.21 -2.08 -2.04
CA VAL A 258 -19.44 -1.31 -2.31
C VAL A 258 -19.73 -0.32 -1.18
N ARG A 259 -19.72 -0.78 0.09
CA ARG A 259 -19.97 0.10 1.26
C ARG A 259 -18.94 1.21 1.37
N GLY A 260 -17.68 0.90 1.04
CA GLY A 260 -16.58 1.85 1.04
C GLY A 260 -16.62 2.85 -0.11
N GLY A 261 -17.44 2.65 -1.14
CA GLY A 261 -17.44 3.52 -2.33
C GLY A 261 -16.10 3.49 -3.08
N VAL A 262 -15.40 2.34 -3.06
CA VAL A 262 -14.08 2.23 -3.67
C VAL A 262 -14.18 2.12 -5.18
N LYS A 263 -13.12 2.51 -5.90
CA LYS A 263 -13.13 2.44 -7.38
C LYS A 263 -12.69 1.09 -7.92
N SER A 264 -11.85 0.36 -7.18
CA SER A 264 -11.39 -0.97 -7.57
C SER A 264 -11.03 -1.83 -6.37
N LEU A 265 -11.24 -3.14 -6.51
CA LEU A 265 -10.98 -4.16 -5.50
C LEU A 265 -9.96 -5.16 -6.02
N PHE A 266 -8.93 -5.44 -5.22
CA PHE A 266 -8.02 -6.57 -5.42
C PHE A 266 -8.23 -7.58 -4.30
N LEU A 267 -8.58 -8.80 -4.69
CA LEU A 267 -8.63 -9.95 -3.80
C LEU A 267 -7.24 -10.57 -3.69
N THR A 268 -6.82 -10.93 -2.49
CA THR A 268 -5.54 -11.61 -2.22
C THR A 268 -5.69 -12.58 -1.04
N HIS A 269 -4.57 -13.13 -0.55
CA HIS A 269 -4.52 -13.99 0.62
C HIS A 269 -5.40 -15.24 0.45
N PHE A 270 -5.21 -15.93 -0.66
CA PHE A 270 -6.05 -17.07 -1.03
C PHE A 270 -5.64 -18.33 -0.28
N SER A 271 -6.61 -19.09 0.24
CA SER A 271 -6.34 -20.40 0.84
C SER A 271 -5.64 -21.33 -0.15
N SER A 272 -4.65 -22.09 0.33
CA SER A 272 -3.93 -23.14 -0.42
C SER A 272 -4.82 -24.22 -1.05
N ARG A 273 -6.11 -24.27 -0.68
CA ARG A 273 -7.14 -25.10 -1.35
C ARG A 273 -7.31 -24.76 -2.83
N TYR A 274 -7.11 -23.50 -3.22
CA TYR A 274 -7.28 -23.04 -4.60
C TYR A 274 -5.94 -23.11 -5.34
N LYS A 275 -5.61 -24.23 -5.97
CA LYS A 275 -4.21 -24.54 -6.38
C LYS A 275 -3.61 -23.61 -7.43
N ASP A 276 -4.44 -23.03 -8.29
CA ASP A 276 -4.01 -22.23 -9.44
C ASP A 276 -5.06 -21.16 -9.77
N VAL A 277 -4.83 -20.39 -10.83
CA VAL A 277 -5.70 -19.30 -11.27
C VAL A 277 -7.08 -19.78 -11.71
N GLU A 278 -7.20 -21.00 -12.24
CA GLU A 278 -8.49 -21.56 -12.65
C GLU A 278 -9.37 -21.82 -11.42
N HIS A 279 -8.78 -22.37 -10.36
CA HIS A 279 -9.47 -22.57 -9.08
C HIS A 279 -9.80 -21.25 -8.35
N LEU A 280 -9.18 -20.13 -8.73
CA LEU A 280 -9.51 -18.81 -8.19
C LEU A 280 -10.64 -18.11 -8.96
N GLN A 281 -11.00 -18.55 -10.17
CA GLN A 281 -12.06 -17.91 -10.96
C GLN A 281 -13.42 -17.88 -10.25
N PRO A 282 -13.84 -18.92 -9.49
CA PRO A 282 -15.08 -18.85 -8.71
C PRO A 282 -15.09 -17.70 -7.69
N LEU A 283 -13.99 -17.44 -6.98
CA LEU A 283 -13.88 -16.29 -6.06
C LEU A 283 -14.05 -14.95 -6.82
N LEU A 284 -13.42 -14.84 -7.99
CA LEU A 284 -13.54 -13.63 -8.82
C LEU A 284 -14.97 -13.42 -9.31
N GLN A 285 -15.63 -14.48 -9.76
CA GLN A 285 -16.99 -14.41 -10.25
C GLN A 285 -17.96 -14.01 -9.14
N GLU A 286 -17.86 -14.67 -7.97
CA GLU A 286 -18.64 -14.34 -6.79
C GLU A 286 -18.50 -12.88 -6.37
N ALA A 287 -17.26 -12.37 -6.31
CA ALA A 287 -17.03 -10.97 -5.99
C ALA A 287 -17.55 -10.02 -7.07
N LYS A 288 -17.43 -10.37 -8.36
CA LYS A 288 -17.91 -9.54 -9.47
C LYS A 288 -19.43 -9.43 -9.57
N GLU A 289 -20.16 -10.41 -9.06
CA GLU A 289 -21.63 -10.33 -8.93
C GLU A 289 -22.06 -9.21 -7.97
N VAL A 290 -21.22 -8.87 -6.99
CA VAL A 290 -21.46 -7.78 -6.04
C VAL A 290 -20.76 -6.48 -6.46
N PHE A 291 -19.51 -6.58 -6.95
CA PHE A 291 -18.68 -5.45 -7.32
C PHE A 291 -17.87 -5.73 -8.60
N GLU A 292 -18.35 -5.22 -9.74
CA GLU A 292 -17.81 -5.52 -11.07
C GLU A 292 -16.30 -5.21 -11.21
N HIS A 293 -15.82 -4.13 -10.57
CA HIS A 293 -14.44 -3.67 -10.65
C HIS A 293 -13.48 -4.44 -9.72
N THR A 294 -13.61 -5.77 -9.72
CA THR A 294 -12.80 -6.70 -8.93
C THR A 294 -11.76 -7.41 -9.77
N ARG A 295 -10.57 -7.63 -9.20
CA ARG A 295 -9.46 -8.39 -9.78
C ARG A 295 -8.86 -9.35 -8.75
N LEU A 296 -8.33 -10.47 -9.23
CA LEU A 296 -7.45 -11.33 -8.43
C LEU A 296 -6.04 -10.76 -8.44
N ALA A 297 -5.40 -10.72 -7.28
CA ALA A 297 -3.98 -10.45 -7.19
C ALA A 297 -3.16 -11.68 -7.58
N GLU A 298 -2.11 -11.47 -8.38
CA GLU A 298 -1.21 -12.53 -8.81
C GLU A 298 0.20 -12.20 -8.35
N ASP A 299 0.96 -13.21 -7.91
CA ASP A 299 2.40 -13.04 -7.66
C ASP A 299 3.07 -12.43 -8.91
N PHE A 300 3.85 -11.37 -8.70
CA PHE A 300 4.49 -10.54 -9.72
C PHE A 300 3.57 -9.67 -10.58
N GLY A 301 2.27 -9.60 -10.25
CA GLY A 301 1.32 -8.69 -10.87
C GLY A 301 1.63 -7.22 -10.55
N LEU A 302 1.77 -6.38 -11.58
CA LEU A 302 1.96 -4.93 -11.47
C LEU A 302 0.69 -4.20 -11.89
N TYR A 303 0.12 -3.40 -10.99
CA TYR A 303 -1.14 -2.71 -11.20
C TYR A 303 -0.99 -1.20 -10.92
N PRO A 304 -1.05 -0.34 -11.96
CA PRO A 304 -1.01 1.11 -11.78
C PRO A 304 -2.24 1.64 -11.04
N VAL A 305 -2.01 2.56 -10.10
CA VAL A 305 -3.10 3.29 -9.42
C VAL A 305 -3.31 4.61 -10.15
N GLN A 306 -4.41 4.69 -10.89
CA GLN A 306 -4.78 5.87 -11.68
C GLN A 306 -5.33 6.97 -10.76
N ARG A 307 -5.01 8.22 -11.06
CA ARG A 307 -5.72 9.36 -10.47
C ARG A 307 -7.09 9.43 -11.14
N SER A 308 -8.16 9.51 -10.36
CA SER A 308 -9.45 9.86 -10.95
C SER A 308 -9.38 11.27 -11.54
N THR A 309 -9.88 11.38 -12.76
CA THR A 309 -10.04 12.61 -13.52
C THR A 309 -11.15 13.49 -12.97
#